data_AF-A0A383ENA6-F1
#
_entry.id   AF-A0A383ENA6-F1
#
_cell.length_a   1.000
_cell.length_b   1.000
_cell.length_c   1.000
_cell.angle_alpha   90.00
_cell.angle_beta   90.00
_cell.angle_gamma   90.00
#
_symmetry.space_group_name_H-M   'P 1'
#
loop_
_entity.id
_entity.type
_entity.pdbx_description
1 polymer ?
#
loop_
_entity_poly.entity_id
_entity_poly.type
_entity_poly.pdbx_seq_one_letter_code
_entity_poly.pdbx_strand_id
1 'polypeptide(L)'
;MRVMRRIPYMGSGQLSFGSGLMTPIVKVLLWTNIAVFILSTLSPQIQYWVNVIFGLTPELVLTRFWIWQPVTYMFLHGGLTHILFNMLVLWMFGVQMERLWGSRFFIRYYFITGF
;
A
#
# COMPACT_ATOMS: atom_id res chain seq x y z
N MET A 1 9.76 31.41 -36.63
CA MET A 1 10.13 29.97 -36.58
C MET A 1 10.09 29.51 -35.12
N ARG A 2 9.14 28.64 -34.76
CA ARG A 2 8.94 28.16 -33.38
C ARG A 2 9.70 26.83 -33.23
N VAL A 3 10.82 26.85 -32.51
CA VAL A 3 11.62 25.66 -32.25
C VAL A 3 10.79 24.71 -31.38
N MET A 4 10.35 23.61 -31.99
CA MET A 4 9.66 22.51 -31.32
C MET A 4 10.68 21.84 -30.39
N ARG A 5 10.58 22.10 -29.07
CA ARG A 5 11.38 21.39 -28.07
C ARG A 5 10.97 19.92 -28.13
N ARG A 6 11.84 19.07 -28.70
CA ARG A 6 11.70 17.62 -28.59
C ARG A 6 11.80 17.27 -27.11
N ILE A 7 10.69 16.85 -26.52
CA ILE A 7 10.69 16.23 -25.20
C ILE A 7 11.53 14.95 -25.36
N PRO A 8 12.65 14.79 -24.64
CA PRO A 8 13.38 13.54 -24.69
C PRO A 8 12.47 12.45 -24.11
N TYR A 9 12.09 11.48 -24.95
CA TYR A 9 11.46 10.24 -24.49
C TYR A 9 12.48 9.53 -23.60
N MET A 10 12.38 9.76 -22.30
CA MET A 10 13.21 9.11 -21.31
C MET A 10 12.86 7.62 -21.27
N GLY A 11 13.79 6.83 -21.79
CA GLY A 11 14.10 5.49 -21.29
C GLY A 11 13.07 4.42 -21.63
N SER A 12 13.53 3.45 -22.41
CA SER A 12 13.00 2.09 -22.45
C SER A 12 12.60 1.63 -21.04
N GLY A 13 11.30 1.60 -20.77
CA GLY A 13 10.76 0.92 -19.61
C GLY A 13 11.04 -0.57 -19.76
N GLN A 14 12.21 -1.02 -19.29
CA GLN A 14 12.45 -2.43 -19.10
C GLN A 14 11.42 -2.90 -18.09
N LEU A 15 10.41 -3.63 -18.57
CA LEU A 15 9.49 -4.40 -17.75
C LEU A 15 10.30 -5.47 -17.00
N SER A 16 10.93 -5.05 -15.90
CA SER A 16 11.56 -5.95 -14.96
C SER A 16 10.46 -6.56 -14.10
N PHE A 17 9.99 -7.73 -14.50
CA PHE A 17 9.20 -8.60 -13.65
C PHE A 17 10.11 -9.17 -12.58
N GLY A 18 9.93 -8.68 -11.35
CA GLY A 18 10.67 -9.14 -10.19
C GLY A 18 12.14 -8.70 -10.17
N SER A 19 12.46 -7.81 -9.24
CA SER A 19 13.81 -7.54 -8.73
C SER A 19 14.76 -6.60 -9.48
N GLY A 20 14.30 -5.72 -10.37
CA GLY A 20 14.88 -4.37 -10.35
C GLY A 20 14.60 -3.81 -8.95
N LEU A 21 15.55 -3.20 -8.24
CA LEU A 21 15.47 -2.74 -6.85
C LEU A 21 14.04 -2.36 -6.35
N MET A 22 13.57 -3.00 -5.26
CA MET A 22 12.31 -2.65 -4.58
C MET A 22 12.27 -1.14 -4.35
N THR A 23 11.21 -0.51 -4.83
CA THR A 23 11.05 0.93 -4.72
C THR A 23 10.78 1.35 -3.27
N PRO A 24 11.16 2.57 -2.86
CA PRO A 24 11.12 2.95 -1.45
C PRO A 24 9.73 2.86 -0.82
N ILE A 25 8.68 3.29 -1.52
CA ILE A 25 7.33 3.30 -0.94
C ILE A 25 6.78 1.88 -0.84
N VAL A 26 6.91 1.07 -1.90
CA VAL A 26 6.47 -0.34 -1.84
C VAL A 26 7.18 -1.08 -0.70
N LYS A 27 8.49 -0.85 -0.50
CA LYS A 27 9.22 -1.46 0.61
C LYS A 27 8.64 -1.05 1.97
N VAL A 28 8.33 0.22 2.17
CA VAL A 28 7.71 0.70 3.41
C VAL A 28 6.34 0.05 3.62
N LEU A 29 5.50 0.04 2.58
CA LEU A 29 4.17 -0.56 2.65
C LEU A 29 4.22 -2.06 2.98
N LEU A 30 5.13 -2.81 2.36
CA LEU A 30 5.32 -4.24 2.66
C LEU A 30 5.69 -4.44 4.14
N TRP A 31 6.69 -3.70 4.64
CA TRP A 31 7.12 -3.83 6.03
C TRP A 31 6.02 -3.40 7.01
N THR A 32 5.27 -2.35 6.72
CA THR A 32 4.13 -1.92 7.54
C THR A 32 3.07 -3.02 7.63
N ASN A 33 2.67 -3.62 6.50
CA ASN A 33 1.69 -4.70 6.48
C ASN A 33 2.16 -5.94 7.26
N ILE A 34 3.42 -6.33 7.08
CA ILE A 34 4.02 -7.45 7.82
C ILE A 34 4.05 -7.16 9.32
N ALA A 35 4.47 -5.96 9.73
CA ALA A 35 4.54 -5.58 11.14
C ALA A 35 3.16 -5.58 11.81
N VAL A 36 2.14 -5.02 11.14
CA VAL A 36 0.75 -5.00 11.64
C VAL A 36 0.19 -6.42 11.74
N PHE A 37 0.48 -7.28 10.76
CA PHE A 37 0.07 -8.68 10.82
C PHE A 37 0.74 -9.42 11.98
N ILE A 38 2.05 -9.30 12.15
CA ILE A 38 2.76 -9.92 13.27
C ILE A 38 2.17 -9.46 14.61
N LEU A 39 1.99 -8.14 14.78
CA LEU A 39 1.35 -7.56 15.96
C LEU A 39 -0.01 -8.21 16.23
N SER A 40 -0.83 -8.33 15.19
CA SER A 40 -2.17 -8.94 15.30
C SER A 40 -2.13 -10.42 15.68
N THR A 41 -1.07 -11.15 15.34
CA THR A 41 -0.94 -12.59 15.64
C THR A 41 -0.38 -12.91 17.03
N LEU A 42 0.06 -11.91 17.80
CA LEU A 42 0.70 -12.14 19.10
C LEU A 42 -0.25 -12.76 20.14
N SER A 43 -1.53 -12.40 20.13
CA SER A 43 -2.56 -13.05 20.95
C SER A 43 -3.96 -12.73 20.42
N PRO A 44 -4.99 -13.54 20.76
CA PRO A 44 -6.38 -13.24 20.39
C PRO A 44 -6.86 -11.89 20.95
N GLN A 45 -6.39 -11.50 22.13
CA GLN A 45 -6.72 -10.21 22.74
C GLN A 45 -6.13 -9.05 21.93
N ILE A 46 -4.85 -9.14 21.53
CA ILE A 46 -4.21 -8.11 20.70
C ILE A 46 -4.91 -8.04 19.34
N GLN A 47 -5.22 -9.20 18.74
CA GLN A 47 -5.98 -9.27 17.49
C GLN A 47 -7.32 -8.53 17.59
N TYR A 48 -8.07 -8.74 18.68
CA TYR A 48 -9.34 -8.07 18.91
C TYR A 48 -9.16 -6.54 18.96
N TRP A 49 -8.24 -6.04 19.78
CA TRP A 49 -8.01 -4.60 19.90
C TRP A 49 -7.51 -3.95 18.62
N VAL A 50 -6.62 -4.62 17.89
CA VAL A 50 -6.13 -4.14 16.59
C VAL A 50 -7.29 -4.00 15.61
N ASN A 51 -8.18 -4.99 15.52
CA ASN A 51 -9.34 -4.93 14.63
C ASN A 51 -10.35 -3.85 15.02
N VAL A 52 -10.63 -3.69 16.32
CA VAL A 52 -11.56 -2.64 16.80
C VAL A 52 -11.01 -1.25 16.52
N ILE A 53 -9.75 -1.00 16.87
CA ILE A 53 -9.16 0.33 16.80
C ILE A 53 -8.82 0.72 15.36
N PHE A 54 -8.26 -0.20 14.57
CA PHE A 54 -7.73 0.10 13.24
C PHE A 54 -8.61 -0.39 12.09
N GLY A 55 -9.59 -1.27 12.34
CA GLY A 55 -10.50 -1.79 11.32
C GLY A 55 -11.63 -0.83 11.01
N LEU A 56 -12.14 -0.86 9.78
CA LEU A 56 -13.19 0.06 9.36
C LEU A 56 -14.56 -0.33 9.93
N THR A 57 -15.08 0.49 10.83
CA THR A 57 -16.44 0.39 11.38
C THR A 57 -17.18 1.70 11.10
N PRO A 58 -18.03 1.79 10.05
CA PRO A 58 -18.68 3.04 9.64
C PRO A 58 -19.42 3.76 10.78
N GLU A 59 -20.05 3.00 11.68
CA GLU A 59 -20.72 3.55 12.87
C GLU A 59 -19.74 4.34 13.76
N LEU A 60 -18.55 3.81 14.03
CA LEU A 60 -17.55 4.48 14.88
C LEU A 60 -16.95 5.71 14.19
N VAL A 61 -16.80 5.66 12.87
CA VAL A 61 -16.37 6.83 12.09
C VAL A 61 -17.39 7.97 12.22
N LEU A 62 -18.68 7.67 12.09
CA LEU A 62 -19.75 8.66 12.09
C LEU A 62 -20.15 9.14 13.50
N THR A 63 -20.12 8.27 14.51
CA THR A 63 -20.61 8.58 15.86
C THR A 63 -19.50 8.95 16.85
N ARG A 64 -18.28 8.42 16.66
CA ARG A 64 -17.13 8.63 17.56
C ARG A 64 -15.99 9.40 16.91
N PHE A 65 -16.14 9.82 15.64
CA PHE A 65 -15.11 10.51 14.87
C PHE A 65 -13.79 9.73 14.77
N TRP A 66 -13.86 8.41 14.65
CA TRP A 66 -12.68 7.57 14.43
C TRP A 66 -12.19 7.66 12.97
N ILE A 67 -11.80 8.87 12.55
CA ILE A 67 -11.49 9.26 11.17
C ILE A 67 -10.24 8.59 10.59
N TRP A 68 -9.44 7.92 11.43
CA TRP A 68 -8.28 7.16 10.97
C TRP A 68 -8.66 5.80 10.39
N GLN A 69 -9.83 5.25 10.76
CA GLN A 69 -10.25 3.91 10.35
C GLN A 69 -10.26 3.71 8.82
N PRO A 70 -10.73 4.67 7.97
CA PRO A 70 -10.67 4.57 6.52
C PRO A 70 -9.25 4.49 5.92
N VAL A 71 -8.20 4.80 6.68
CA VAL A 71 -6.81 4.65 6.23
C VAL A 71 -6.19 3.41 6.84
N THR A 72 -6.43 3.17 8.13
CA THR A 72 -5.76 2.10 8.87
C THR A 72 -6.26 0.71 8.51
N TYR A 73 -7.52 0.58 8.06
CA TYR A 73 -8.09 -0.71 7.69
C TYR A 73 -7.34 -1.38 6.52
N MET A 74 -6.71 -0.57 5.66
CA MET A 74 -5.94 -1.04 4.51
C MET A 74 -4.74 -1.92 4.90
N PHE A 75 -4.28 -1.83 6.15
CA PHE A 75 -3.13 -2.59 6.64
C PHE A 75 -3.51 -3.85 7.43
N LEU A 76 -4.82 -4.08 7.67
CA LEU A 76 -5.29 -5.23 8.43
C LEU A 76 -5.49 -6.45 7.53
N HIS A 77 -5.03 -7.61 8.02
CA HIS A 77 -5.07 -8.86 7.27
C HIS A 77 -5.62 -9.99 8.14
N GLY A 78 -6.68 -10.67 7.67
CA GLY A 78 -7.38 -11.72 8.41
C GLY A 78 -6.74 -13.11 8.39
N GLY A 79 -5.56 -13.29 7.78
CA GLY A 79 -4.89 -14.59 7.73
C GLY A 79 -3.65 -14.62 6.85
N LEU A 80 -2.87 -15.69 6.99
CA LEU A 80 -1.56 -15.85 6.33
C LEU A 80 -1.67 -15.82 4.80
N THR A 81 -2.63 -16.56 4.23
CA THR A 81 -2.86 -16.59 2.77
C THR A 81 -3.25 -15.20 2.25
N HIS A 82 -4.09 -14.48 2.98
CA HIS A 82 -4.53 -13.14 2.58
C HIS A 82 -3.36 -12.15 2.53
N ILE A 83 -2.50 -12.11 3.55
CA ILE A 83 -1.32 -11.24 3.51
C ILE A 83 -0.34 -11.66 2.42
N LEU A 84 -0.11 -12.96 2.22
CA LEU A 84 0.82 -13.43 1.18
C LEU A 84 0.44 -12.93 -0.21
N PHE A 85 -0.84 -13.08 -0.59
CA PHE A 85 -1.31 -12.61 -1.89
C PHE A 85 -1.32 -11.08 -2.01
N ASN A 86 -1.70 -10.35 -0.97
CA ASN A 86 -1.63 -8.89 -0.99
C ASN A 86 -0.19 -8.40 -1.15
N MET A 87 0.77 -8.99 -0.43
CA MET A 87 2.18 -8.60 -0.56
C MET A 87 2.74 -8.97 -1.95
N LEU A 88 2.31 -10.09 -2.52
CA LEU A 88 2.68 -10.48 -3.88
C LEU A 88 2.15 -9.49 -4.92
N VAL A 89 0.87 -9.13 -4.85
CA VAL A 89 0.23 -8.16 -5.75
C VAL A 89 0.87 -6.77 -5.60
N LEU A 90 1.04 -6.30 -4.37
CA LEU A 90 1.67 -5.02 -4.08
C LEU A 90 3.12 -4.97 -4.58
N TRP A 91 3.88 -6.05 -4.42
CA TRP A 91 5.24 -6.11 -4.92
C TRP A 91 5.29 -6.18 -6.45
N MET A 92 4.49 -7.06 -7.07
CA MET A 92 4.47 -7.22 -8.51
C MET A 92 4.07 -5.90 -9.17
N PHE A 93 2.86 -5.40 -8.90
CA PHE A 93 2.31 -4.25 -9.59
C PHE A 93 2.76 -2.92 -9.00
N GLY A 94 2.82 -2.81 -7.67
CA GLY A 94 3.17 -1.55 -7.00
C GLY A 94 4.56 -1.05 -7.36
N VAL A 95 5.55 -1.95 -7.54
CA VAL A 95 6.91 -1.56 -7.96
C VAL A 95 6.90 -0.93 -9.36
N GLN A 96 6.14 -1.49 -10.30
CA GLN A 96 6.05 -0.91 -11.64
C GLN A 96 5.26 0.41 -11.61
N MET A 97 4.16 0.48 -10.85
CA MET A 97 3.36 1.69 -10.70
C MET A 97 4.17 2.83 -10.08
N GLU A 98 4.94 2.57 -9.01
CA GLU A 98 5.81 3.57 -8.39
C GLU A 98 6.89 4.08 -9.36
N ARG A 99 7.46 3.21 -10.19
CA ARG A 99 8.45 3.61 -11.21
C ARG A 99 7.85 4.45 -12.32
N LEU A 100 6.68 4.06 -12.82
CA LEU A 100 6.03 4.72 -13.95
C LEU A 100 5.45 6.08 -13.56
N TRP A 101 4.87 6.18 -12.37
CA TRP A 101 4.15 7.38 -11.93
C TRP A 101 4.96 8.26 -10.97
N GLY A 102 6.03 7.72 -10.39
CA GLY A 102 6.77 8.34 -9.31
C GLY A 102 6.07 8.17 -7.94
N SER A 103 6.88 8.18 -6.87
CA SER A 103 6.42 7.90 -5.51
C SER A 103 5.28 8.80 -5.02
N ARG A 104 5.28 10.09 -5.38
CA ARG A 104 4.23 11.02 -4.94
C ARG A 104 2.85 10.66 -5.48
N PHE A 105 2.78 10.29 -6.75
CA PHE A 105 1.50 9.93 -7.37
C PHE A 105 1.07 8.53 -6.91
N PHE A 106 2.01 7.58 -6.82
CA PHE A 106 1.74 6.23 -6.30
C PHE A 106 1.16 6.25 -4.88
N ILE A 107 1.73 7.05 -3.96
CA ILE A 107 1.19 7.18 -2.59
C ILE A 107 -0.26 7.70 -2.59
N ARG A 108 -0.56 8.72 -3.41
CA ARG A 108 -1.93 9.27 -3.51
C ARG A 108 -2.89 8.23 -4.05
N TYR A 109 -2.49 7.55 -5.13
CA TYR A 109 -3.27 6.46 -5.70
C TYR A 109 -3.55 5.39 -4.63
N TYR A 110 -2.51 4.91 -3.95
CA TYR A 110 -2.59 3.90 -2.90
C TYR A 110 -3.67 4.23 -1.86
N PHE A 111 -3.59 5.41 -1.24
CA PHE A 111 -4.52 5.82 -0.18
C PHE A 111 -5.92 6.21 -0.67
N ILE A 112 -6.08 6.57 -1.94
CA ILE A 112 -7.41 6.90 -2.49
C ILE A 112 -8.16 5.63 -2.89
N THR A 113 -7.45 4.65 -3.49
CA THR A 113 -8.10 3.45 -4.03
C THR A 113 -8.11 2.27 -3.06
N GLY A 114 -7.31 2.32 -1.99
CA GLY A 114 -7.13 1.15 -1.14
C GLY A 114 -6.35 0.02 -1.84
N PHE A 115 -5.42 0.37 -2.73
CA PHE A 115 -4.60 -0.60 -3.48
C PHE A 115 -3.75 -1.47 -2.56
#